data_AF-A0A9P8KCD9-F1
#
_entry.id   AF-A0A9P8KCD9-F1
#
_cell.length_a   1.000
_cell.length_b   1.000
_cell.length_c   1.000
_cell.angle_alpha   90.00
_cell.angle_beta   90.00
_cell.angle_gamma   90.00
#
_symmetry.space_group_name_H-M   'P 1'
#
loop_
_entity.id
_entity.type
_entity.pdbx_description
1 polymer ?
#
loop_
_entity_poly.entity_id
_entity_poly.type
_entity_poly.pdbx_seq_one_letter_code
_entity_poly.pdbx_strand_id
1 'polypeptide(L)'
;MNSIPVSATRPTTGIRIAQVVGLTSAAYLAGAIGSISWQSVPALLDAPAPLLAKQWKKIFDQGKVVAPPMAAISSAIFGYLAYREPTASSGFKLYTFAAIVVPSIIPYTIFLMSGINNKLQEKARSLANASLTDTAVESGVAQGETAHELLDKWATLNLGRSFLPLIGTLAAGWAIVDKFEVLGLGAVLKTGANRMG
;
A
#
# COMPACT_ATOMS: atom_id res chain seq x y z
N MET A 1 34.01 -28.88 26.46
CA MET A 1 33.84 -28.17 25.17
C MET A 1 32.43 -27.62 25.16
N ASN A 2 32.27 -26.34 25.48
CA ASN A 2 30.96 -25.70 25.48
C ASN A 2 30.59 -25.37 24.03
N SER A 3 29.69 -26.17 23.46
CA SER A 3 29.05 -25.87 22.19
C SER A 3 28.36 -24.50 22.30
N ILE A 4 28.80 -23.55 21.48
CA ILE A 4 28.17 -22.24 21.36
C ILE A 4 26.70 -22.47 21.01
N PRO A 5 25.74 -21.92 21.78
CA PRO A 5 24.33 -22.07 21.46
C PRO A 5 24.07 -21.47 20.07
N VAL A 6 23.35 -22.21 19.22
CA VAL A 6 23.01 -21.87 17.82
C VAL A 6 22.14 -20.59 17.67
N SER A 7 21.97 -19.81 18.75
CA SER A 7 20.98 -18.74 18.88
C SER A 7 21.38 -17.37 18.34
N ALA A 8 22.47 -17.20 17.59
CA ALA A 8 22.83 -15.87 17.08
C ALA A 8 23.53 -15.86 15.71
N THR A 9 23.02 -16.63 14.74
CA THR A 9 23.54 -16.50 13.37
C THR A 9 22.81 -15.37 12.63
N ARG A 10 23.59 -14.46 12.05
CA ARG A 10 23.09 -13.36 11.21
C ARG A 10 22.19 -13.93 10.09
N PRO A 11 21.08 -13.24 9.72
CA PRO A 11 20.27 -13.66 8.58
C PRO A 11 21.14 -13.79 7.33
N THR A 12 20.96 -14.88 6.58
CA THR A 12 21.68 -15.13 5.33
C THR A 12 21.40 -14.03 4.31
N THR A 13 22.29 -13.85 3.34
CA THR A 13 22.13 -12.85 2.28
C THR A 13 20.79 -13.00 1.55
N GLY A 14 20.35 -14.22 1.27
CA GLY A 14 19.04 -14.48 0.64
C GLY A 14 17.86 -14.01 1.49
N ILE A 15 17.90 -14.18 2.81
CA ILE A 15 16.85 -13.68 3.72
C ILE A 15 16.82 -12.14 3.70
N ARG A 16 17.98 -11.49 3.72
CA ARG A 16 18.07 -10.02 3.66
C ARG A 16 17.52 -9.47 2.35
N ILE A 17 17.83 -10.12 1.23
CA ILE A 17 17.28 -9.76 -0.08
C ILE A 17 15.75 -9.88 -0.03
N ALA A 18 15.21 -10.99 0.47
CA ALA A 18 13.77 -11.17 0.62
C ALA A 18 13.14 -10.07 1.49
N GLN A 19 13.75 -9.76 2.65
CA GLN A 19 13.29 -8.69 3.54
C GLN A 19 13.25 -7.32 2.83
N VAL A 20 14.33 -6.95 2.12
CA VAL A 20 14.42 -5.68 1.39
C VAL A 20 13.38 -5.61 0.27
N VAL A 21 13.27 -6.65 -0.55
CA VAL A 21 12.33 -6.67 -1.69
C VAL A 21 10.88 -6.64 -1.19
N GLY A 22 10.55 -7.44 -0.18
CA GLY A 22 9.20 -7.48 0.41
C GLY A 22 8.80 -6.14 1.02
N LEU A 23 9.66 -5.54 1.85
CA LEU A 23 9.41 -4.22 2.44
C LEU A 23 9.28 -3.14 1.37
N THR A 24 10.19 -3.10 0.39
CA THR A 24 10.17 -2.06 -0.64
C THR A 24 8.93 -2.18 -1.51
N SER A 25 8.54 -3.40 -1.89
CA SER A 25 7.35 -3.65 -2.69
C SER A 25 6.08 -3.22 -1.95
N ALA A 26 5.93 -3.59 -0.68
CA ALA A 26 4.76 -3.23 0.12
C ALA A 26 4.70 -1.73 0.45
N ALA A 27 5.84 -1.11 0.80
CA ALA A 27 5.93 0.32 1.09
C ALA A 27 5.64 1.17 -0.16
N TYR A 28 6.21 0.79 -1.31
CA TYR A 28 5.94 1.45 -2.58
C TYR A 28 4.46 1.31 -2.95
N LEU A 29 3.87 0.12 -2.79
CA LEU A 29 2.45 -0.10 -3.04
C LEU A 29 1.57 0.81 -2.16
N ALA A 30 1.89 0.94 -0.87
CA ALA A 30 1.20 1.86 0.03
C ALA A 30 1.31 3.31 -0.43
N GLY A 31 2.53 3.77 -0.72
CA GLY A 31 2.80 5.12 -1.19
C GLY A 31 2.11 5.43 -2.52
N ALA A 32 2.15 4.50 -3.48
CA ALA A 32 1.53 4.64 -4.79
C ALA A 32 0.00 4.67 -4.73
N ILE A 33 -0.62 3.86 -3.86
CA ILE A 33 -2.07 3.93 -3.64
C ILE A 33 -2.43 5.25 -2.95
N GLY A 34 -1.71 5.60 -1.88
CA GLY A 34 -1.98 6.80 -1.09
C GLY A 34 -1.81 8.09 -1.88
N SER A 35 -0.75 8.20 -2.69
CA SER A 35 -0.44 9.41 -3.48
C SER A 35 -1.54 9.79 -4.46
N ILE A 36 -2.29 8.81 -4.97
CA ILE A 36 -3.45 9.11 -5.82
C ILE A 36 -4.46 9.96 -5.04
N SER A 37 -4.70 9.66 -3.76
CA SER A 37 -5.68 10.39 -2.95
C SER A 37 -5.21 11.78 -2.52
N TRP A 38 -3.94 11.95 -2.11
CA TRP A 38 -3.47 13.24 -1.56
C TRP A 38 -2.70 14.12 -2.56
N GLN A 39 -2.30 13.59 -3.73
CA GLN A 39 -1.68 14.37 -4.80
C GLN A 39 -2.54 14.41 -6.06
N SER A 40 -2.89 13.23 -6.62
CA SER A 40 -3.54 13.19 -7.92
C SER A 40 -4.97 13.71 -7.86
N VAL A 41 -5.78 13.26 -6.91
CA VAL A 41 -7.20 13.65 -6.81
C VAL A 41 -7.38 15.16 -6.65
N PRO A 42 -6.67 15.88 -5.75
CA PRO A 42 -6.78 17.33 -5.68
C PRO A 42 -6.59 18.01 -7.05
N ALA A 43 -5.57 17.60 -7.82
CA ALA A 43 -5.33 18.14 -9.15
C ALA A 43 -6.41 17.73 -10.18
N LEU A 44 -7.03 16.56 -10.02
CA LEU A 44 -8.13 16.12 -10.88
C LEU A 44 -9.43 16.89 -10.60
N LEU A 45 -9.66 17.31 -9.35
CA LEU A 45 -10.85 18.05 -8.96
C LEU A 45 -10.90 19.46 -9.59
N ASP A 46 -9.76 20.02 -9.96
CA ASP A 46 -9.69 21.30 -10.69
C ASP A 46 -10.12 21.17 -12.17
N ALA A 47 -10.22 19.94 -12.70
CA ALA A 47 -10.57 19.71 -14.09
C ALA A 47 -12.11 19.71 -14.31
N PRO A 48 -12.59 20.10 -15.51
CA PRO A 48 -13.98 19.88 -15.90
C PRO A 48 -14.36 18.41 -15.84
N ALA A 49 -15.63 18.11 -15.51
CA ALA A 49 -16.10 16.73 -15.25
C ALA A 49 -15.72 15.71 -16.34
N PRO A 50 -15.81 16.00 -17.65
CA PRO A 50 -15.40 15.04 -18.69
C PRO A 50 -13.90 14.73 -18.66
N LEU A 51 -13.05 15.74 -18.41
CA LEU A 51 -11.60 15.57 -18.32
C LEU A 51 -11.21 14.82 -17.04
N LEU A 52 -11.81 15.19 -15.90
CA LEU A 52 -11.65 14.52 -14.61
C LEU A 52 -11.95 13.03 -14.74
N ALA A 53 -13.12 12.68 -15.28
CA ALA A 53 -13.56 11.28 -15.41
C ALA A 53 -12.62 10.47 -16.32
N LYS A 54 -12.15 11.08 -17.42
CA LYS A 54 -11.17 10.49 -18.34
C LYS A 54 -9.81 10.23 -17.66
N GLN A 55 -9.30 11.21 -16.92
CA GLN A 55 -8.01 11.11 -16.23
C GLN A 55 -8.07 10.11 -15.08
N TRP A 56 -9.12 10.14 -14.26
CA TRP A 56 -9.36 9.14 -13.23
C TRP A 56 -9.40 7.74 -13.82
N LYS A 57 -10.15 7.53 -14.92
CA LYS A 57 -10.23 6.22 -15.59
C LYS A 57 -8.86 5.71 -16.01
N LYS A 58 -8.01 6.58 -16.57
CA LYS A 58 -6.64 6.21 -16.95
C LYS A 58 -5.81 5.76 -15.74
N ILE A 59 -5.87 6.50 -14.64
CA ILE A 59 -5.18 6.16 -13.39
C ILE A 59 -5.70 4.83 -12.82
N PHE A 60 -7.02 4.65 -12.80
CA PHE A 60 -7.66 3.43 -12.33
C PHE A 60 -7.25 2.20 -13.16
N ASP A 61 -7.26 2.33 -14.49
CA ASP A 61 -6.87 1.26 -15.42
C ASP A 61 -5.38 0.90 -15.33
N GLN A 62 -4.51 1.85 -15.00
CA GLN A 62 -3.11 1.55 -14.72
C GLN A 62 -2.96 0.84 -13.36
N GLY A 63 -3.62 1.36 -12.32
CA GLY A 63 -3.56 0.82 -10.97
C GLY A 63 -4.03 -0.63 -10.89
N LYS A 64 -5.12 -0.99 -11.58
CA LYS A 64 -5.66 -2.37 -11.59
C LYS A 64 -4.70 -3.38 -12.22
N VAL A 65 -3.77 -2.95 -13.08
CA VAL A 65 -2.76 -3.82 -13.70
C VAL A 65 -1.54 -3.97 -12.81
N VAL A 66 -1.12 -2.90 -12.13
CA VAL A 66 0.15 -2.88 -11.37
C VAL A 66 -0.02 -3.32 -9.91
N ALA A 67 -1.08 -2.88 -9.23
CA ALA A 67 -1.24 -3.09 -7.80
C ALA A 67 -1.41 -4.57 -7.37
N PRO A 68 -2.24 -5.40 -8.05
CA PRO A 68 -2.42 -6.80 -7.63
C PRO A 68 -1.13 -7.65 -7.72
N PRO A 69 -0.34 -7.59 -8.82
CA PRO A 69 0.95 -8.29 -8.87
C PRO A 69 1.92 -7.85 -7.76
N MET A 70 2.01 -6.55 -7.45
CA MET A 70 2.86 -6.06 -6.35
C MET A 70 2.43 -6.60 -4.99
N ALA A 71 1.12 -6.62 -4.75
CA ALA A 71 0.56 -7.17 -3.51
C ALA A 71 0.84 -8.68 -3.39
N ALA A 72 0.74 -9.42 -4.50
CA ALA A 72 1.03 -10.85 -4.56
C ALA A 72 2.52 -11.14 -4.30
N ILE A 73 3.43 -10.37 -4.90
CA ILE A 73 4.89 -10.49 -4.66
C ILE A 73 5.20 -10.25 -3.17
N SER A 74 4.67 -9.17 -2.60
CA SER A 74 4.85 -8.86 -1.17
C SER A 74 4.31 -9.97 -0.28
N SER A 75 3.09 -10.46 -0.58
CA SER A 75 2.45 -11.56 0.15
C SER A 75 3.27 -12.84 0.11
N ALA A 76 3.77 -13.23 -1.07
CA ALA A 76 4.59 -14.42 -1.25
C ALA A 76 5.91 -14.33 -0.46
N ILE A 77 6.56 -13.17 -0.49
CA ILE A 77 7.81 -12.93 0.25
C ILE A 77 7.57 -12.99 1.76
N PHE A 78 6.54 -12.31 2.27
CA PHE A 78 6.22 -12.34 3.71
C PHE A 78 5.76 -13.73 4.15
N GLY A 79 5.00 -14.46 3.32
CA GLY A 79 4.67 -15.86 3.58
C GLY A 79 5.90 -16.76 3.65
N TYR A 80 6.86 -16.58 2.74
CA TYR A 80 8.14 -17.29 2.79
C TYR A 80 8.94 -16.96 4.06
N LEU A 81 9.01 -15.68 4.45
CA LEU A 81 9.68 -15.27 5.68
C LEU A 81 8.98 -15.85 6.92
N ALA A 82 7.64 -15.85 6.96
CA ALA A 82 6.89 -16.48 8.04
C ALA A 82 7.19 -17.98 8.16
N TYR A 83 7.19 -18.71 7.04
CA TYR A 83 7.48 -20.16 7.02
C TYR A 83 8.87 -20.52 7.60
N ARG A 84 9.80 -19.57 7.60
CA ARG A 84 11.15 -19.74 8.14
C ARG A 84 11.25 -19.48 9.65
N GLU A 85 10.21 -18.94 10.26
CA GLU A 85 10.16 -18.65 11.69
C GLU A 85 9.48 -19.78 12.47
N PRO A 86 9.86 -20.02 13.74
CA PRO A 86 9.07 -20.85 14.64
C PRO A 86 7.65 -20.27 14.79
N THR A 87 6.63 -21.12 14.73
CA THR A 87 5.20 -20.71 14.75
C THR A 87 4.80 -19.93 16.00
N ALA A 88 5.45 -20.19 17.13
CA ALA A 88 5.21 -19.47 18.38
C ALA A 88 5.85 -18.07 18.42
N SER A 89 6.77 -17.75 17.50
CA SER A 89 7.55 -16.51 17.53
C SER A 89 6.75 -15.30 17.07
N SER A 90 7.14 -14.10 17.55
CA SER A 90 6.57 -12.84 17.07
C SER A 90 6.83 -12.62 15.58
N GLY A 91 7.98 -13.05 15.07
CA GLY A 91 8.34 -12.96 13.65
C GLY A 91 7.36 -13.73 12.76
N PHE A 92 6.98 -14.95 13.15
CA PHE A 92 5.97 -15.74 12.44
C PHE A 92 4.64 -14.97 12.37
N LYS A 93 4.13 -14.50 13.51
CA LYS A 93 2.85 -13.79 13.60
C LYS A 93 2.84 -12.52 12.75
N LEU A 94 3.89 -11.70 12.84
CA LEU A 94 4.02 -10.44 12.12
C LEU A 94 4.15 -10.63 10.61
N TYR A 95 4.97 -11.58 10.16
CA TYR A 95 5.10 -11.88 8.72
C TYR A 95 3.83 -12.52 8.15
N THR A 96 3.18 -13.43 8.88
CA THR A 96 1.88 -14.00 8.47
C THR A 96 0.82 -12.91 8.36
N PHE A 97 0.75 -12.01 9.35
CA PHE A 97 -0.16 -10.88 9.31
C PHE A 97 0.11 -9.98 8.09
N ALA A 98 1.39 -9.63 7.84
CA ALA A 98 1.79 -8.86 6.67
C ALA A 98 1.41 -9.56 5.35
N ALA A 99 1.61 -10.88 5.26
CA ALA A 99 1.28 -11.69 4.09
C ALA A 99 -0.22 -11.70 3.77
N ILE A 100 -1.08 -11.50 4.77
CA ILE A 100 -2.54 -11.46 4.62
C ILE A 100 -3.04 -10.02 4.39
N VAL A 101 -2.55 -9.05 5.16
CA VAL A 101 -3.08 -7.69 5.14
C VAL A 101 -2.72 -6.93 3.85
N VAL A 102 -1.51 -7.14 3.30
CA VAL A 102 -1.07 -6.48 2.05
C VAL A 102 -1.98 -6.84 0.86
N PRO A 103 -2.25 -8.12 0.53
CA PRO A 103 -3.16 -8.46 -0.56
C PRO A 103 -4.63 -8.16 -0.25
N SER A 104 -4.98 -7.83 0.99
CA SER A 104 -6.36 -7.46 1.36
C SER A 104 -6.85 -6.17 0.68
N ILE A 105 -5.97 -5.43 -0.02
CA ILE A 105 -6.41 -4.35 -0.94
C ILE A 105 -7.40 -4.85 -2.00
N ILE A 106 -7.34 -6.13 -2.39
CA ILE A 106 -8.22 -6.73 -3.39
C ILE A 106 -9.64 -6.89 -2.82
N PRO A 107 -9.88 -7.65 -1.72
CA PRO A 107 -11.20 -7.73 -1.11
C PRO A 107 -11.70 -6.36 -0.64
N TYR A 108 -10.84 -5.47 -0.14
CA TYR A 108 -11.23 -4.08 0.16
C TYR A 108 -11.84 -3.39 -1.06
N THR A 109 -11.20 -3.51 -2.22
CA THR A 109 -11.69 -2.88 -3.45
C THR A 109 -13.02 -3.49 -3.91
N ILE A 110 -13.18 -4.80 -3.78
CA ILE A 110 -14.42 -5.50 -4.16
C ILE A 110 -15.58 -5.10 -3.25
N PHE A 111 -15.39 -5.16 -1.93
CA PHE A 111 -16.49 -4.98 -0.97
C PHE A 111 -16.80 -3.52 -0.68
N LEU A 112 -15.80 -2.63 -0.66
CA LEU A 112 -15.99 -1.25 -0.23
C LEU A 112 -15.95 -0.23 -1.38
N MET A 113 -15.26 -0.55 -2.49
CA MET A 113 -15.07 0.41 -3.58
C MET A 113 -15.80 0.07 -4.88
N SER A 114 -16.36 -1.14 -5.04
CA SER A 114 -16.99 -1.56 -6.30
C SER A 114 -18.12 -0.63 -6.75
N GLY A 115 -19.01 -0.24 -5.83
CA GLY A 115 -20.11 0.68 -6.13
C GLY A 115 -19.63 2.02 -6.69
N ILE A 116 -18.67 2.66 -6.03
CA ILE A 116 -18.15 3.95 -6.47
C ILE A 116 -17.27 3.85 -7.73
N ASN A 117 -16.52 2.74 -7.87
CA ASN A 117 -15.76 2.44 -9.09
C ASN A 117 -16.69 2.29 -10.30
N ASN A 118 -17.86 1.67 -10.13
CA ASN A 118 -18.83 1.48 -11.20
C ASN A 118 -19.44 2.82 -11.64
N LYS A 119 -19.81 3.68 -10.67
CA LYS A 119 -20.33 5.02 -10.94
C LYS A 119 -19.32 5.91 -11.67
N LEU A 120 -18.07 5.94 -11.23
CA LEU A 120 -17.01 6.70 -11.90
C LEU A 120 -16.67 6.14 -13.29
N GLN A 121 -16.73 4.82 -13.48
CA GLN A 121 -16.61 4.21 -14.82
C GLN A 121 -17.79 4.55 -15.73
N GLU A 122 -19.00 4.67 -15.18
CA GLU A 122 -20.16 5.14 -15.91
C GLU A 122 -20.00 6.60 -16.32
N LYS A 123 -19.57 7.49 -15.41
CA LYS A 123 -19.23 8.89 -15.74
C LYS A 123 -18.19 9.00 -16.84
N ALA A 124 -17.11 8.21 -16.75
CA ALA A 124 -16.08 8.18 -17.79
C ALA A 124 -16.62 7.72 -19.16
N ARG A 125 -17.67 6.90 -19.19
CA ARG A 125 -18.33 6.47 -20.43
C ARG A 125 -19.33 7.53 -20.93
N SER A 126 -20.20 8.04 -20.06
CA SER A 126 -21.26 8.99 -20.44
C SER A 126 -20.70 10.34 -20.86
N LEU A 127 -19.58 10.77 -20.27
CA LEU A 127 -18.93 12.04 -20.57
C LEU A 127 -17.85 11.93 -21.66
N ALA A 128 -17.63 10.75 -22.27
CA ALA A 128 -16.51 10.51 -23.17
C ALA A 128 -16.47 11.46 -24.39
N ASN A 129 -17.65 11.90 -24.85
CA ASN A 129 -17.82 12.78 -26.01
C ASN A 129 -18.34 14.18 -25.62
N ALA A 130 -18.44 14.47 -24.32
CA ALA A 130 -18.91 15.78 -23.86
C ALA A 130 -17.85 16.86 -24.11
N SER A 131 -18.30 18.09 -24.40
CA SER A 131 -17.39 19.24 -24.53
C SER A 131 -16.73 19.53 -23.18
N LEU A 132 -15.44 19.84 -23.20
CA LEU A 132 -14.70 20.24 -21.99
C LEU A 132 -15.13 21.62 -21.46
N THR A 133 -15.77 22.43 -22.29
CA THR A 133 -16.25 23.77 -21.94
C THR A 133 -17.70 23.80 -21.51
N ASP A 134 -18.40 22.66 -21.57
CA ASP A 134 -19.79 22.56 -21.15
C ASP A 134 -19.86 22.44 -19.62
N THR A 135 -20.03 23.57 -18.95
CA THR A 135 -20.18 23.65 -17.49
C THR A 135 -21.53 23.15 -17.01
N ALA A 136 -22.50 22.93 -17.91
CA ALA A 136 -23.83 22.45 -17.59
C ALA A 136 -23.97 20.93 -17.81
N VAL A 137 -22.92 20.22 -18.21
CA VAL A 137 -22.97 18.79 -18.58
C VAL A 137 -23.46 17.87 -17.46
N GLU A 138 -23.31 18.28 -16.20
CA GLU A 138 -23.85 17.57 -15.03
C GLU A 138 -25.03 18.30 -14.36
N SER A 139 -25.63 19.29 -15.02
CA SER A 139 -26.83 19.98 -14.52
C SER A 139 -27.98 18.99 -14.37
N GLY A 140 -28.56 18.92 -13.18
CA GLY A 140 -29.64 17.99 -12.87
C GLY A 140 -29.18 16.58 -12.46
N VAL A 141 -27.88 16.32 -12.41
CA VAL A 141 -27.35 15.14 -11.72
C VAL A 141 -27.66 15.27 -10.23
N ALA A 142 -28.12 14.17 -9.63
CA ALA A 142 -28.44 14.15 -8.20
C ALA A 142 -27.22 14.53 -7.33
N GLN A 143 -27.48 15.21 -6.21
CA GLN A 143 -26.43 15.56 -5.26
C GLN A 143 -25.67 14.32 -4.79
N GLY A 144 -24.34 14.41 -4.75
CA GLY A 144 -23.45 13.31 -4.39
C GLY A 144 -23.13 12.35 -5.53
N GLU A 145 -23.66 12.57 -6.73
CA GLU A 145 -23.48 11.73 -7.93
C GLU A 145 -22.77 12.47 -9.08
N THR A 146 -22.28 13.69 -8.86
CA THR A 146 -21.40 14.38 -9.83
C THR A 146 -20.03 13.69 -9.90
N ALA A 147 -19.30 13.89 -11.00
CA ALA A 147 -17.97 13.30 -11.15
C ALA A 147 -17.00 13.75 -10.03
N HIS A 148 -17.08 15.02 -9.63
CA HIS A 148 -16.29 15.61 -8.54
C HIS A 148 -16.61 14.98 -7.18
N GLU A 149 -17.88 14.93 -6.80
CA GLU A 149 -18.28 14.36 -5.49
C GLU A 149 -17.98 12.86 -5.41
N LEU A 150 -18.16 12.13 -6.51
CA LEU A 150 -17.80 10.72 -6.58
C LEU A 150 -16.28 10.53 -6.48
N LEU A 151 -15.48 11.38 -7.13
CA LEU A 151 -14.03 11.29 -7.05
C LEU A 151 -13.51 11.59 -5.65
N ASP A 152 -14.07 12.59 -4.97
CA ASP A 152 -13.69 12.95 -3.60
C ASP A 152 -13.98 11.82 -2.60
N LYS A 153 -15.19 11.25 -2.67
CA LYS A 153 -15.56 10.05 -1.90
C LYS A 153 -14.64 8.86 -2.23
N TRP A 154 -14.33 8.67 -3.51
CA TRP A 154 -13.42 7.60 -3.95
C TRP A 154 -12.02 7.78 -3.37
N ALA A 155 -11.52 9.01 -3.31
CA ALA A 155 -10.21 9.35 -2.77
C ALA A 155 -10.10 9.01 -1.28
N THR A 156 -11.16 9.28 -0.50
CA THR A 156 -11.23 8.89 0.91
C THR A 156 -11.14 7.38 1.08
N LEU A 157 -11.92 6.62 0.31
CA LEU A 157 -11.86 5.15 0.34
C LEU A 157 -10.51 4.61 -0.14
N ASN A 158 -9.93 5.21 -1.18
CA ASN A 158 -8.62 4.82 -1.70
C ASN A 158 -7.49 5.12 -0.70
N LEU A 159 -7.60 6.21 0.07
CA LEU A 159 -6.66 6.53 1.14
C LEU A 159 -6.73 5.46 2.23
N GLY A 160 -7.94 5.08 2.64
CA GLY A 160 -8.16 3.96 3.58
C GLY A 160 -7.53 2.65 3.07
N ARG A 161 -7.69 2.36 1.76
CA ARG A 161 -7.07 1.19 1.11
C ARG A 161 -5.55 1.19 1.23
N SER A 162 -4.91 2.37 1.16
CA SER A 162 -3.45 2.52 1.22
C SER A 162 -2.86 2.12 2.56
N PHE A 163 -3.66 2.17 3.64
CA PHE A 163 -3.20 1.78 4.96
C PHE A 163 -3.00 0.27 5.11
N LEU A 164 -3.67 -0.57 4.31
CA LEU A 164 -3.49 -2.02 4.36
C LEU A 164 -2.04 -2.44 4.07
N PRO A 165 -1.43 -2.06 2.92
CA PRO A 165 -0.03 -2.36 2.67
C PRO A 165 0.92 -1.58 3.59
N LEU A 166 0.54 -0.38 4.08
CA LEU A 166 1.36 0.34 5.06
C LEU A 166 1.48 -0.43 6.37
N ILE A 167 0.36 -0.87 6.94
CA ILE A 167 0.31 -1.64 8.17
C ILE A 167 1.07 -2.96 8.01
N GLY A 168 0.92 -3.63 6.87
CA GLY A 168 1.71 -4.83 6.55
C GLY A 168 3.21 -4.56 6.47
N THR A 169 3.61 -3.43 5.87
CA THR A 169 5.01 -2.99 5.81
C THR A 169 5.57 -2.75 7.22
N LEU A 170 4.82 -2.05 8.08
CA LEU A 170 5.23 -1.77 9.46
C LEU A 170 5.35 -3.05 10.28
N ALA A 171 4.41 -3.98 10.16
CA ALA A 171 4.46 -5.27 10.85
C ALA A 171 5.68 -6.11 10.42
N ALA A 172 5.91 -6.23 9.10
CA ALA A 172 7.09 -6.93 8.58
C ALA A 172 8.40 -6.23 8.96
N GLY A 173 8.42 -4.90 8.98
CA GLY A 173 9.56 -4.10 9.43
C GLY A 173 9.86 -4.33 10.90
N TRP A 174 8.83 -4.39 11.74
CA TRP A 174 8.97 -4.67 13.17
C TRP A 174 9.55 -6.07 13.41
N ALA A 175 9.09 -7.09 12.66
CA ALA A 175 9.66 -8.44 12.72
C ALA A 175 11.16 -8.49 12.37
N ILE A 176 11.63 -7.58 11.52
CA ILE A 176 13.04 -7.45 11.13
C ILE A 176 13.83 -6.77 12.26
N VAL A 177 13.30 -5.70 12.84
CA VAL A 177 13.94 -4.93 13.91
C VAL A 177 14.08 -5.76 15.20
N ASP A 178 13.03 -6.48 15.60
CA ASP A 178 13.06 -7.37 16.78
C ASP A 178 14.23 -8.37 16.70
N LYS A 179 14.55 -8.86 15.50
CA LYS A 179 15.71 -9.75 15.31
C LYS A 179 17.05 -9.06 15.54
N PHE A 180 17.18 -7.77 15.22
CA PHE A 180 18.41 -7.03 15.48
C PHE A 180 18.62 -6.77 16.97
N GLU A 181 17.54 -6.52 17.71
CA GLU A 181 17.58 -6.36 19.17
C GLU A 181 17.98 -7.68 19.85
N VAL A 182 17.34 -8.79 19.49
CA VAL A 182 17.66 -10.13 20.02
C VAL A 182 19.10 -10.53 19.71
N LEU A 183 19.63 -10.14 18.56
CA LEU A 183 21.00 -10.47 18.14
C LEU A 183 22.06 -9.48 18.66
N GLY A 184 21.68 -8.40 19.36
CA GLY A 184 22.60 -7.36 19.81
C GLY A 184 23.33 -6.65 18.66
N LEU A 185 22.75 -6.64 17.46
CA LEU A 185 23.33 -6.08 16.24
C LEU A 185 22.86 -4.65 15.96
N GLY A 186 22.08 -4.05 16.86
CA GLY A 186 21.71 -2.64 16.80
C GLY A 186 22.96 -1.78 16.75
N ALA A 187 22.95 -0.76 15.88
CA ALA A 187 23.97 0.27 15.92
C ALA A 187 23.94 0.89 17.32
N VAL A 188 24.93 0.58 18.16
CA VAL A 188 25.27 1.45 19.28
C VAL A 188 25.62 2.78 18.61
N LEU A 189 24.65 3.69 18.52
CA LEU A 189 24.93 5.10 18.35
C LEU A 189 25.79 5.45 19.55
N LYS A 190 27.12 5.32 19.38
CA LYS A 190 28.09 5.90 20.29
C LYS A 190 27.88 7.41 20.19
N THR A 191 26.91 7.93 20.92
CA THR A 191 26.83 9.35 21.23
C THR A 191 28.20 9.72 21.78
N GLY A 192 28.88 10.64 21.12
CA GLY A 192 30.29 10.98 21.35
C GLY A 192 30.62 11.60 22.71
N ALA A 193 29.78 11.38 23.74
CA ALA A 193 29.93 11.90 25.08
C ALA A 193 31.13 11.32 25.86
N ASN A 194 31.67 10.17 25.44
CA ASN A 194 32.80 9.53 26.13
C ASN A 194 34.18 9.93 25.55
N ARG A 195 34.33 11.16 25.06
CA ARG A 195 35.62 11.70 24.58
C ARG A 195 36.23 12.77 25.50
N MET A 196 35.69 12.94 26.70
CA MET A 196 36.19 13.91 27.69
C MET A 196 36.31 13.20 29.04
N GLY A 197 37.45 12.54 29.26
CA GLY A 197 37.83 11.86 30.49
C GLY A 197 39.23 11.30 30.37
#